data_AF-A0A934GFG6-F1
#
_entry.id   AF-A0A934GFG6-F1
#
_cell.length_a   1.000
_cell.length_b   1.000
_cell.length_c   1.000
_cell.angle_alpha   90.00
_cell.angle_beta   90.00
_cell.angle_gamma   90.00
#
_symmetry.space_group_name_H-M   'P 1'
#
loop_
_entity.id
_entity.type
_entity.pdbx_description
1 polymer ?
#
loop_
_entity_poly.entity_id
_entity_poly.type
_entity_poly.pdbx_seq_one_letter_code
_entity_poly.pdbx_strand_id
1 'polypeptide(L)'
;MSQNVQQIMERCQALFEDMNFTSVKEWKAAVPGRKVIGFMPVYVPREIIHAAGMLPVGIMGGGDQLEVIQGDAYYQSYICRIPRSTLELGLT
;
A
#
# COMPACT_ATOMS: atom_id res chain seq x y z
N MET A 1 -12.30 18.62 -18.60
CA MET A 1 -12.69 17.49 -17.73
C MET A 1 -13.94 17.89 -16.96
N SER A 2 -14.93 17.02 -16.77
CA SER A 2 -16.07 17.37 -15.89
C SER A 2 -15.59 17.49 -14.45
N GLN A 3 -16.20 18.38 -13.65
CA GLN A 3 -15.84 18.56 -12.23
C GLN A 3 -15.83 17.23 -11.44
N ASN A 4 -16.72 16.30 -11.79
CA ASN A 4 -16.81 14.99 -11.15
C ASN A 4 -15.55 14.13 -11.37
N VAL A 5 -15.00 14.11 -12.59
CA VAL A 5 -13.78 13.34 -12.88
C VAL A 5 -12.58 13.89 -12.13
N GLN A 6 -12.47 15.22 -12.02
CA GLN A 6 -11.40 15.86 -11.27
C GLN A 6 -11.41 15.46 -9.79
N GLN A 7 -12.60 15.46 -9.16
CA GLN A 7 -12.76 15.03 -7.77
C GLN A 7 -12.34 13.57 -7.54
N ILE A 8 -12.67 12.68 -8.49
CA ILE A 8 -12.26 11.27 -8.43
C ILE A 8 -10.73 11.17 -8.49
N MET A 9 -10.10 11.89 -9.42
CA MET A 9 -8.64 11.88 -9.56
C MET A 9 -7.93 12.40 -8.32
N GLU A 10 -8.40 13.51 -7.73
CA GLU A 10 -7.86 14.07 -6.49
C GLU A 10 -7.90 13.04 -5.36
N ARG A 11 -9.03 12.34 -5.21
CA ARG A 11 -9.16 11.26 -4.22
C ARG A 11 -8.21 10.09 -4.50
N CYS A 12 -8.10 9.66 -5.75
CA CYS A 12 -7.19 8.57 -6.11
C CYS A 12 -5.73 8.94 -5.85
N GLN A 13 -5.34 10.19 -6.14
CA GLN A 13 -3.99 10.69 -5.89
C GLN A 13 -3.69 10.71 -4.38
N ALA A 14 -4.61 11.27 -3.57
CA ALA A 14 -4.44 11.30 -2.12
C ALA A 14 -4.30 9.89 -1.51
N LEU A 15 -5.04 8.90 -2.03
CA LEU A 15 -4.89 7.50 -1.61
C LEU A 15 -3.57 6.86 -2.06
N PHE A 16 -3.07 7.24 -3.24
CA PHE A 16 -1.82 6.72 -3.78
C PHE A 16 -0.59 7.28 -3.06
N GLU A 17 -0.63 8.55 -2.66
CA GLU A 17 0.46 9.24 -1.96
C GLU A 17 0.48 8.94 -0.44
N ASP A 18 -0.53 8.26 0.10
CA ASP A 18 -0.62 7.90 1.52
C ASP A 18 0.33 6.76 1.90
N MET A 19 1.61 7.10 2.06
CA MET A 19 2.68 6.21 2.49
C MET A 19 2.51 5.67 3.92
N ASN A 20 1.66 6.31 4.72
CA ASN A 20 1.43 5.97 6.13
C ASN A 20 0.23 5.03 6.32
N PHE A 21 -0.43 4.62 5.23
CA PHE A 21 -1.64 3.80 5.26
C PHE A 21 -2.73 4.39 6.15
N THR A 22 -2.84 5.72 6.21
CA THR A 22 -3.80 6.47 7.01
C THR A 22 -5.22 6.05 6.69
N SER A 23 -5.59 6.04 5.41
CA SER A 23 -6.92 5.65 4.94
C SER A 23 -7.27 4.19 5.29
N VAL A 24 -6.26 3.31 5.29
CA VAL A 24 -6.40 1.90 5.67
C VAL A 24 -6.61 1.76 7.18
N LYS A 25 -5.85 2.51 7.98
CA LYS A 25 -5.99 2.57 9.44
C LYS A 25 -7.38 3.07 9.82
N GLU A 26 -7.88 4.12 9.17
CA GLU A 26 -9.23 4.65 9.35
C GLU A 26 -10.31 3.63 8.98
N TRP A 27 -10.18 2.97 7.81
CA TRP A 27 -11.10 1.92 7.39
C TRP A 27 -11.21 0.76 8.40
N LYS A 28 -10.05 0.36 8.96
CA LYS A 28 -9.96 -0.69 9.98
C LYS A 28 -10.59 -0.23 11.31
N ALA A 29 -10.34 1.01 11.72
CA ALA A 29 -10.87 1.56 12.98
C ALA A 29 -12.38 1.80 12.94
N ALA A 30 -12.96 2.04 11.76
CA ALA A 30 -14.38 2.34 11.60
C ALA A 30 -15.33 1.22 12.07
N VAL A 31 -14.89 -0.04 12.12
CA VAL A 31 -15.67 -1.15 12.69
C VAL A 31 -14.77 -2.05 13.54
N PRO A 32 -15.08 -2.24 14.84
CA PRO A 32 -14.32 -3.13 15.70
C PRO A 32 -14.20 -4.54 15.13
N GLY A 33 -12.99 -5.10 15.21
CA GLY A 33 -12.71 -6.47 14.72
C GLY A 33 -12.41 -6.57 13.23
N ARG A 34 -12.51 -5.49 12.44
CA ARG A 34 -12.03 -5.49 11.06
C ARG A 34 -10.54 -5.80 10.98
N LYS A 35 -10.18 -6.55 9.94
CA LYS A 35 -8.80 -6.93 9.64
C LYS A 35 -8.43 -6.44 8.25
N VAL A 36 -7.14 -6.23 8.09
CA VAL A 36 -6.50 -5.79 6.85
C VAL A 36 -5.42 -6.80 6.53
N ILE A 37 -5.31 -7.19 5.26
CA ILE A 37 -4.24 -8.07 4.78
C ILE A 37 -3.47 -7.33 3.70
N GLY A 38 -2.21 -7.02 4.01
CA GLY A 38 -1.24 -6.53 3.04
C GLY A 38 -0.78 -7.65 2.13
N PHE A 39 -0.61 -7.37 0.84
CA PHE A 39 -0.14 -8.36 -0.13
C PHE A 39 0.84 -7.74 -1.14
N MET A 40 1.83 -8.52 -1.53
CA MET A 40 2.79 -8.15 -2.58
C MET A 40 2.35 -8.76 -3.94
N PRO A 41 2.84 -8.23 -5.07
CA PRO A 41 2.57 -8.81 -6.39
C PRO A 41 2.95 -10.30 -6.51
N VAL A 42 2.34 -11.07 -7.41
CA VAL A 42 1.34 -10.66 -8.42
C VAL A 42 -0.02 -11.34 -8.18
N TYR A 43 -0.01 -12.62 -7.82
CA TYR A 43 -1.21 -13.46 -7.79
C TYR A 43 -1.60 -13.80 -6.36
N VAL A 44 -2.31 -12.87 -5.72
CA VAL A 44 -2.89 -13.06 -4.40
C VAL A 44 -4.40 -13.20 -4.55
N PRO A 45 -5.03 -14.23 -3.95
CA PRO A 45 -6.47 -14.44 -4.06
C PRO A 45 -7.24 -13.41 -3.21
N ARG A 46 -7.35 -12.18 -3.73
CA ARG A 46 -7.98 -11.04 -3.06
C ARG A 46 -9.46 -11.30 -2.75
N GLU A 47 -10.10 -12.13 -3.56
CA GLU A 47 -11.47 -12.59 -3.41
C GLU A 47 -11.67 -13.32 -2.07
N ILE A 48 -10.69 -14.13 -1.64
CA ILE A 48 -10.75 -14.84 -0.34
C ILE A 48 -10.65 -13.85 0.82
N ILE A 49 -9.74 -12.88 0.71
CA ILE A 49 -9.56 -11.81 1.71
C ILE A 49 -10.87 -11.00 1.85
N HIS A 50 -11.45 -10.63 0.71
CA HIS A 50 -12.70 -9.89 0.64
C HIS A 50 -13.88 -10.70 1.22
N ALA A 51 -14.01 -11.97 0.86
CA ALA A 51 -15.06 -12.86 1.37
C ALA A 51 -14.99 -13.05 2.89
N ALA A 52 -13.79 -12.98 3.47
CA ALA A 52 -13.58 -13.01 4.91
C ALA A 52 -13.90 -11.67 5.63
N GLY A 53 -14.43 -10.67 4.91
CA GLY A 53 -14.76 -9.34 5.45
C GLY A 53 -13.54 -8.48 5.75
N MET A 54 -12.39 -8.77 5.13
CA MET A 54 -11.13 -8.06 5.33
C MET A 54 -10.81 -7.16 4.13
N LEU A 55 -9.99 -6.13 4.35
CA LEU A 55 -9.49 -5.27 3.27
C LEU A 55 -8.18 -5.82 2.70
N PRO A 56 -8.13 -6.23 1.42
CA PRO A 56 -6.87 -6.51 0.73
C PRO A 56 -6.16 -5.20 0.37
N VAL A 57 -4.92 -5.03 0.83
CA VAL A 57 -4.10 -3.82 0.59
C VAL A 57 -2.87 -4.21 -0.21
N GLY A 58 -2.73 -3.66 -1.41
CA GLY A 58 -1.57 -3.90 -2.26
C GLY A 58 -0.37 -3.10 -1.77
N ILE A 59 0.74 -3.79 -1.52
CA ILE A 59 2.02 -3.19 -1.16
C ILE A 59 2.92 -3.22 -2.40
N MET A 60 3.01 -2.09 -3.09
CA MET A 60 3.69 -1.95 -4.39
C MET A 60 5.05 -1.24 -4.31
N GLY A 61 5.65 -1.25 -3.12
CA GLY A 61 6.88 -0.50 -2.82
C GLY A 61 6.59 0.96 -2.46
N GLY A 62 7.67 1.67 -2.11
CA GLY A 62 7.61 3.03 -1.58
C GLY A 62 7.67 4.16 -2.62
N GLY A 63 7.58 3.85 -3.92
CA GLY A 63 7.72 4.85 -4.97
C GLY A 63 9.05 5.60 -4.89
N ASP A 64 9.27 6.60 -5.74
CA ASP A 64 10.47 7.47 -5.73
C ASP A 64 10.60 8.37 -4.49
N GLN A 65 9.49 8.59 -3.78
CA GLN A 65 9.42 9.45 -2.59
C GLN A 65 10.15 8.89 -1.37
N LEU A 66 10.37 7.57 -1.30
CA LEU A 66 11.02 6.92 -0.17
C LEU A 66 12.48 6.58 -0.49
N GLU A 67 13.41 7.21 0.23
CA GLU A 67 14.81 6.81 0.20
C GLU A 67 14.97 5.41 0.80
N VAL A 68 15.76 4.56 0.15
CA VAL A 68 15.93 3.16 0.57
C VAL A 68 17.31 3.00 1.17
N ILE A 69 17.38 2.97 2.51
CA ILE A 69 18.63 2.86 3.26
C ILE A 69 18.67 1.51 3.96
N GLN A 70 17.65 1.22 4.78
CA GLN A 70 17.54 -0.07 5.46
C GLN A 70 17.28 -1.18 4.45
N GLY A 71 16.43 -0.94 3.44
CA GLY A 71 16.14 -1.93 2.40
C GLY A 71 17.40 -2.42 1.65
N ASP A 72 18.37 -1.53 1.44
CA ASP A 72 19.64 -1.84 0.76
C ASP A 72 20.63 -2.60 1.65
N ALA A 73 20.39 -2.65 2.96
CA ALA A 73 21.13 -3.54 3.87
C ALA A 73 20.68 -5.01 3.75
N TYR A 74 19.43 -5.25 3.31
CA TYR A 74 18.88 -6.60 3.13
C TYR A 74 18.93 -7.10 1.68
N TYR A 75 18.92 -6.19 0.72
CA TYR A 75 18.92 -6.51 -0.71
C TYR A 75 20.01 -5.75 -1.46
N GLN A 76 20.57 -6.39 -2.48
CA GLN A 76 21.56 -5.76 -3.34
C GLN A 76 20.93 -4.68 -4.22
N SER A 77 21.73 -3.67 -4.58
CA SER A 77 21.29 -2.53 -5.38
C SER A 77 20.75 -2.89 -6.77
N TYR A 78 21.13 -4.06 -7.32
CA TYR A 78 20.65 -4.55 -8.61
C TYR A 78 19.27 -5.22 -8.56
N ILE A 79 18.70 -5.44 -7.37
CA ILE A 79 17.32 -5.94 -7.23
C ILE A 79 16.34 -4.80 -7.55
N CYS A 80 15.19 -5.15 -8.13
CA CYS A 80 14.13 -4.20 -8.41
C CYS A 80 13.75 -3.42 -7.15
N ARG A 81 13.33 -2.16 -7.33
CA ARG A 81 13.16 -1.24 -6.18
C ARG A 81 11.97 -1.57 -5.29
N ILE A 82 10.98 -2.29 -5.80
CA ILE A 82 9.76 -2.68 -5.07
C ILE A 82 10.11 -3.40 -3.75
N PRO A 83 10.77 -4.58 -3.74
CA PRO A 83 11.09 -5.29 -2.50
C PRO A 83 11.97 -4.48 -1.54
N ARG A 84 12.93 -3.70 -2.07
CA ARG A 84 13.84 -2.89 -1.24
C ARG A 84 13.09 -1.78 -0.50
N SER A 85 12.25 -1.04 -1.22
CA SER A 85 11.41 0.00 -0.62
C SER A 85 10.24 -0.56 0.20
N THR A 86 9.76 -1.77 -0.08
CA THR A 86 8.79 -2.46 0.79
C THR A 86 9.38 -2.83 2.14
N LEU A 87 10.66 -3.25 2.20
CA LEU A 87 11.34 -3.43 3.48
C LEU A 87 11.48 -2.11 4.23
N GLU A 88 11.87 -1.04 3.53
CA GLU A 88 11.97 0.29 4.14
C GLU A 88 10.65 0.71 4.81
N LEU A 89 9.53 0.55 4.09
CA LEU A 89 8.17 0.79 4.59
C LEU A 89 7.79 -0.03 5.83
N GLY A 90 8.37 -1.22 6.00
CA GLY A 90 8.08 -2.10 7.14
C GLY A 90 9.00 -1.89 8.34
N LEU A 91 10.15 -1.27 8.13
CA LEU A 91 11.19 -1.06 9.15
C LEU A 91 11.17 0.35 9.75
N THR A 92 10.50 1.29 9.08
CA THR A 92 10.34 2.69 9.50
C THR A 92 8.92 2.97 9.96
#